data_AF-A0A1Z8LUH6-F1
#
_entry.id   AF-A0A1Z8LUH6-F1
#
_cell.length_a   1.000
_cell.length_b   1.000
_cell.length_c   1.000
_cell.angle_alpha   90.00
_cell.angle_beta   90.00
_cell.angle_gamma   90.00
#
_symmetry.space_group_name_H-M   'P 1'
#
loop_
_entity.id
_entity.type
_entity.pdbx_description
1 polymer ?
#
loop_
_entity_poly.entity_id
_entity_poly.type
_entity_poly.pdbx_seq_one_letter_code
_entity_poly.pdbx_strand_id
1 'polypeptide(L)'
;LQQHEEQLKRALKFKQSTATRSEPAVPELTANTLLKTNAAGNGFETQSTVNVDTVAGIASDITTVSGIASNVTAVAADASDIGTVASNIGSVNTVAGDITKVVAVANDLAETVSEIETVADDLNESSSEIDAVAGAITNVNAVGTDIAKVNTVAGQISPTNNISTLAGISSDITTLAGTTGLTTLANNASNITTVANNNTNLTNVGSNIADVTSVANNLAAVQNFADVYRISSSAPGTSLNVGDLYFDTTANELKVYKSSGWAAAGSTVNGTAQRYTYNITGTPTTVTGADAKGETLAYDAGFVDVYLNGVRLSNTSGSYTGDVTVSSGTSVVFANALAAGDVVDVVAYGTFNAAAVAASAITSGTINSARLPATLISAWESKTGNFTAAAGKGYFCNTSGGAIDVTLPGSPTAGDTIRFVDEGATFDTNDLTILNGSSKIQGASANLDVATERAAFAIVYCNSTQGWLLTEK
;
A
#
# COMPACT_ATOMS: atom_id res chain seq x y z
N LEU A 1 166.61 -74.44 120.19
CA LEU A 1 167.21 -73.18 119.66
C LEU A 1 166.67 -72.83 118.27
N GLN A 2 166.68 -73.73 117.26
CA GLN A 2 166.18 -73.44 115.90
C GLN A 2 164.67 -73.12 115.81
N GLN A 3 163.85 -73.64 116.73
CA GLN A 3 162.41 -73.38 116.77
C GLN A 3 162.05 -71.99 117.34
N HIS A 4 162.94 -71.38 118.11
CA HIS A 4 162.68 -70.08 118.75
C HIS A 4 162.94 -68.90 117.79
N GLU A 5 163.89 -69.04 116.86
CA GLU A 5 164.18 -68.00 115.86
C GLU A 5 163.16 -67.93 114.71
N GLU A 6 162.57 -69.07 114.31
CA GLU A 6 161.49 -69.11 113.31
C GLU A 6 160.23 -68.39 113.83
N GLN A 7 159.92 -68.53 115.12
CA GLN A 7 158.80 -67.82 115.75
C GLN A 7 159.02 -66.30 115.79
N LEU A 8 160.26 -65.84 116.05
CA LEU A 8 160.56 -64.40 116.06
C LEU A 8 160.52 -63.75 114.66
N LYS A 9 160.76 -64.50 113.58
CA LYS A 9 160.72 -63.98 112.20
C LYS A 9 159.30 -63.86 111.63
N ARG A 10 158.36 -64.68 112.12
CA ARG A 10 156.96 -64.70 111.64
C ARG A 10 156.00 -63.90 112.51
N ALA A 11 156.43 -63.47 113.70
CA ALA A 11 155.64 -62.57 114.53
C ALA A 11 155.40 -61.23 113.82
N LEU A 12 154.21 -60.63 114.02
CA LEU A 12 153.96 -59.26 113.60
C LEU A 12 154.96 -58.33 114.30
N LYS A 13 155.69 -57.55 113.51
CA LYS A 13 156.66 -56.58 114.04
C LYS A 13 155.99 -55.23 114.20
N PHE A 14 155.94 -54.74 115.44
CA PHE A 14 155.53 -53.38 115.74
C PHE A 14 156.74 -52.44 115.79
N LYS A 15 156.55 -51.18 115.40
CA LYS A 15 157.62 -50.18 115.38
C LYS A 15 157.99 -49.80 116.82
N GLN A 16 159.27 -49.82 117.20
CA GLN A 16 159.70 -49.48 118.55
C GLN A 16 159.37 -48.01 118.86
N SER A 17 158.65 -47.78 119.96
CA SER A 17 158.16 -46.46 120.37
C SER A 17 159.17 -45.77 121.30
N THR A 18 159.36 -44.46 121.14
CA THR A 18 160.25 -43.62 121.97
C THR A 18 159.64 -43.19 123.31
N ALA A 19 158.45 -43.69 123.67
CA ALA A 19 157.81 -43.41 124.94
C ALA A 19 157.95 -44.58 125.92
N THR A 20 158.17 -44.31 127.22
CA THR A 20 158.39 -45.25 128.34
C THR A 20 157.18 -46.14 128.69
N ARG A 21 156.63 -46.86 127.72
CA ARG A 21 155.49 -47.76 127.91
C ARG A 21 155.71 -49.08 127.16
N SER A 22 155.25 -50.15 127.80
CA SER A 22 155.37 -51.55 127.39
C SER A 22 154.68 -51.81 126.03
N GLU A 23 155.17 -52.77 125.25
CA GLU A 23 154.54 -53.19 123.99
C GLU A 23 153.10 -53.70 124.22
N PRO A 24 152.11 -53.25 123.40
CA PRO A 24 150.71 -53.63 123.59
C PRO A 24 150.48 -55.10 123.19
N ALA A 25 149.82 -55.86 124.05
CA ALA A 25 149.43 -57.24 123.77
C ALA A 25 148.37 -57.28 122.65
N VAL A 26 148.59 -58.11 121.64
CA VAL A 26 147.57 -58.42 120.63
C VAL A 26 146.66 -59.53 121.21
N PRO A 27 145.35 -59.27 121.41
CA PRO A 27 144.45 -60.30 121.91
C PRO A 27 144.22 -61.41 120.87
N GLU A 28 143.89 -62.61 121.34
CA GLU A 28 143.56 -63.74 120.48
C GLU A 28 142.30 -63.45 119.67
N LEU A 29 142.39 -63.56 118.34
CA LEU A 29 141.24 -63.41 117.44
C LEU A 29 140.33 -64.62 117.55
N THR A 30 139.06 -64.39 117.89
CA THR A 30 138.01 -65.43 117.84
C THR A 30 137.15 -65.26 116.57
N ALA A 31 136.53 -66.35 116.11
CA ALA A 31 135.69 -66.32 114.91
C ALA A 31 134.55 -65.27 115.01
N ASN A 32 134.19 -64.66 113.89
CA ASN A 32 133.15 -63.62 113.79
C ASN A 32 133.42 -62.37 114.63
N THR A 33 134.70 -62.06 114.82
CA THR A 33 135.14 -60.79 115.38
C THR A 33 136.14 -60.12 114.44
N LEU A 34 136.09 -58.79 114.37
CA LEU A 34 137.14 -57.97 113.77
C LEU A 34 138.00 -57.36 114.86
N LEU A 35 139.29 -57.18 114.59
CA LEU A 35 140.16 -56.38 115.43
C LEU A 35 139.85 -54.89 115.23
N LYS A 36 139.59 -54.16 116.31
CA LYS A 36 139.53 -52.70 116.32
C LYS A 36 140.52 -52.15 117.35
N THR A 37 140.84 -50.86 117.25
CA THR A 37 141.49 -50.15 118.36
C THR A 37 140.56 -50.16 119.57
N ASN A 38 141.11 -50.44 120.75
CA ASN A 38 140.34 -50.39 121.99
C ASN A 38 139.84 -48.97 122.28
N ALA A 39 138.84 -48.86 123.14
CA ALA A 39 138.23 -47.57 123.43
C ALA A 39 139.21 -46.53 124.02
N ALA A 40 140.27 -47.00 124.71
CA ALA A 40 141.32 -46.15 125.27
C ALA A 40 142.39 -45.71 124.25
N GLY A 41 142.32 -46.20 122.99
CA GLY A 41 143.27 -45.88 121.92
C GLY A 41 144.71 -46.33 122.16
N ASN A 42 144.94 -47.14 123.20
CA ASN A 42 146.26 -47.56 123.65
C ASN A 42 146.53 -49.07 123.42
N GLY A 43 145.60 -49.77 122.79
CA GLY A 43 145.71 -51.19 122.46
C GLY A 43 144.64 -51.64 121.45
N PHE A 44 144.57 -52.95 121.22
CA PHE A 44 143.58 -53.56 120.33
C PHE A 44 142.55 -54.38 121.13
N GLU A 45 141.30 -54.40 120.67
CA GLU A 45 140.23 -55.26 121.18
C GLU A 45 139.40 -55.84 120.01
N THR A 46 138.69 -56.95 120.24
CA THR A 46 137.83 -57.58 119.22
C THR A 46 136.40 -57.03 119.27
N GLN A 47 135.77 -56.80 118.11
CA GLN A 47 134.35 -56.39 117.95
C GLN A 47 133.59 -57.44 117.15
N SER A 48 132.41 -57.85 117.63
CA SER A 48 131.54 -58.83 116.95
C SER A 48 130.99 -58.32 115.61
N THR A 49 130.87 -59.22 114.61
CA THR A 49 130.35 -58.95 113.25
C THR A 49 128.82 -58.82 113.15
N VAL A 50 128.06 -58.97 114.24
CA VAL A 50 126.58 -58.95 114.26
C VAL A 50 125.98 -57.71 113.56
N ASN A 51 126.67 -56.56 113.59
CA ASN A 51 126.20 -55.34 112.92
C ASN A 51 126.28 -55.39 111.38
N VAL A 52 127.06 -56.30 110.79
CA VAL A 52 127.18 -56.45 109.33
C VAL A 52 126.04 -57.30 108.76
N ASP A 53 125.54 -58.28 109.52
CA ASP A 53 124.39 -59.10 109.12
C ASP A 53 123.09 -58.28 109.08
N THR A 54 122.96 -57.27 109.94
CA THR A 54 121.82 -56.32 109.92
C THR A 54 121.76 -55.52 108.62
N VAL A 55 122.92 -55.19 108.02
CA VAL A 55 122.99 -54.44 106.76
C VAL A 55 122.55 -55.29 105.57
N ALA A 56 122.79 -56.60 105.59
CA ALA A 56 122.35 -57.51 104.53
C ALA A 56 120.81 -57.69 104.49
N GLY A 57 120.15 -57.71 105.65
CA GLY A 57 118.68 -57.75 105.74
C GLY A 57 118.03 -56.51 105.10
N ILE A 58 118.58 -55.32 105.37
CA ILE A 58 118.12 -54.06 104.79
C ILE A 58 118.20 -54.07 103.25
N ALA A 59 119.22 -54.74 102.67
CA ALA A 59 119.36 -54.83 101.21
C ALA A 59 118.23 -55.66 100.56
N SER A 60 117.73 -56.70 101.23
CA SER A 60 116.56 -57.47 100.79
C SER A 60 115.30 -56.60 100.81
N ASP A 61 115.06 -55.88 101.91
CA ASP A 61 113.89 -54.99 102.04
C ASP A 61 113.90 -53.88 100.97
N ILE A 62 115.06 -53.29 100.68
CA ILE A 62 115.21 -52.30 99.59
C ILE A 62 114.82 -52.89 98.23
N THR A 63 115.15 -54.16 97.98
CA THR A 63 114.79 -54.85 96.74
C THR A 63 113.28 -55.09 96.66
N THR A 64 112.64 -55.47 97.76
CA THR A 64 111.17 -55.59 97.84
C THR A 64 110.47 -54.25 97.61
N VAL A 65 110.99 -53.16 98.20
CA VAL A 65 110.45 -51.81 98.00
C VAL A 65 110.56 -51.36 96.53
N SER A 66 111.64 -51.72 95.82
CA SER A 66 111.80 -51.44 94.39
C SER A 66 110.69 -52.09 93.54
N GLY A 67 110.33 -53.35 93.82
CA GLY A 67 109.21 -54.02 93.14
C GLY A 67 107.84 -53.41 93.46
N ILE A 68 107.66 -52.83 94.64
CA ILE A 68 106.45 -52.08 94.97
C ILE A 68 106.40 -50.77 94.16
N ALA A 69 107.52 -50.10 93.94
CA ALA A 69 107.58 -48.85 93.19
C ALA A 69 107.12 -48.99 91.73
N SER A 70 107.38 -50.13 91.07
CA SER A 70 106.85 -50.39 89.73
C SER A 70 105.33 -50.55 89.73
N ASN A 71 104.77 -51.25 90.73
CA ASN A 71 103.32 -51.41 90.87
C ASN A 71 102.63 -50.07 91.17
N VAL A 72 103.24 -49.23 92.01
CA VAL A 72 102.74 -47.87 92.29
C VAL A 72 102.77 -47.00 91.02
N THR A 73 103.79 -47.14 90.19
CA THR A 73 103.89 -46.41 88.91
C THR A 73 102.82 -46.87 87.92
N ALA A 74 102.53 -48.18 87.85
CA ALA A 74 101.44 -48.71 87.03
C ALA A 74 100.08 -48.18 87.47
N VAL A 75 99.80 -48.20 88.78
CA VAL A 75 98.56 -47.63 89.35
C VAL A 75 98.45 -46.13 89.06
N ALA A 76 99.57 -45.39 89.10
CA ALA A 76 99.58 -43.98 88.75
C ALA A 76 99.30 -43.73 87.26
N ALA A 77 99.74 -44.61 86.36
CA ALA A 77 99.42 -44.54 84.94
C ALA A 77 97.92 -44.79 84.68
N ASP A 78 97.29 -45.72 85.40
CA ASP A 78 95.87 -46.06 85.26
C ASP A 78 94.92 -44.98 85.82
N ALA A 79 95.43 -44.00 86.58
CA ALA A 79 94.60 -43.00 87.25
C ALA A 79 93.72 -42.16 86.28
N SER A 80 94.21 -41.92 85.06
CA SER A 80 93.45 -41.20 84.02
C SER A 80 92.32 -42.06 83.42
N ASP A 81 92.57 -43.36 83.22
CA ASP A 81 91.57 -44.29 82.71
C ASP A 81 90.46 -44.50 83.73
N ILE A 82 90.83 -44.66 85.01
CA ILE A 82 89.90 -44.73 86.14
C ILE A 82 89.04 -43.44 86.20
N GLY A 83 89.64 -42.27 86.01
CA GLY A 83 88.91 -41.00 85.93
C GLY A 83 87.91 -40.93 84.78
N THR A 84 88.27 -41.45 83.59
CA THR A 84 87.38 -41.52 82.43
C THR A 84 86.22 -42.47 82.67
N VAL A 85 86.48 -43.65 83.24
CA VAL A 85 85.45 -44.62 83.63
C VAL A 85 84.50 -44.00 84.66
N ALA A 86 85.03 -43.31 85.67
CA ALA A 86 84.25 -42.64 86.70
C ALA A 86 83.39 -41.49 86.14
N SER A 87 83.86 -40.78 85.10
CA SER A 87 83.06 -39.75 84.42
C SER A 87 81.93 -40.37 83.58
N ASN A 88 82.24 -41.42 82.81
CA ASN A 88 81.29 -42.06 81.90
C ASN A 88 80.14 -42.79 82.60
N ILE A 89 80.31 -43.22 83.86
CA ILE A 89 79.27 -43.93 84.60
C ILE A 89 77.99 -43.10 84.76
N GLY A 90 78.09 -41.77 84.80
CA GLY A 90 76.94 -40.87 84.82
C GLY A 90 76.08 -40.99 83.57
N SER A 91 76.71 -40.96 82.38
CA SER A 91 76.02 -41.14 81.10
C SER A 91 75.42 -42.54 80.95
N VAL A 92 76.12 -43.58 81.41
CA VAL A 92 75.60 -44.97 81.40
C VAL A 92 74.35 -45.09 82.26
N ASN A 93 74.34 -44.47 83.44
CA ASN A 93 73.15 -44.43 84.31
C ASN A 93 71.99 -43.66 83.67
N THR A 94 72.26 -42.57 82.95
CA THR A 94 71.22 -41.86 82.18
C THR A 94 70.62 -42.75 81.08
N VAL A 95 71.45 -43.43 80.30
CA VAL A 95 71.00 -44.37 79.26
C VAL A 95 70.15 -45.51 79.86
N ALA A 96 70.53 -46.03 81.03
CA ALA A 96 69.74 -47.02 81.76
C ALA A 96 68.37 -46.48 82.23
N GLY A 97 68.30 -45.19 82.57
CA GLY A 97 67.04 -44.51 82.84
C GLY A 97 66.17 -44.38 81.59
N ASP A 98 66.75 -43.98 80.46
CA ASP A 98 66.01 -43.77 79.21
C ASP A 98 65.53 -45.09 78.59
N ILE A 99 66.32 -46.17 78.68
CA ILE A 99 65.85 -47.50 78.21
C ILE A 99 64.64 -47.98 79.01
N THR A 100 64.54 -47.63 80.30
CA THR A 100 63.37 -47.95 81.12
C THR A 100 62.11 -47.26 80.59
N LYS A 101 62.22 -46.00 80.14
CA LYS A 101 61.12 -45.26 79.51
C LYS A 101 60.73 -45.86 78.15
N VAL A 102 61.71 -46.26 77.34
CA VAL A 102 61.47 -46.93 76.05
C VAL A 102 60.75 -48.26 76.26
N VAL A 103 61.16 -49.04 77.27
CA VAL A 103 60.48 -50.30 77.63
C VAL A 103 59.05 -50.03 78.10
N ALA A 104 58.81 -48.96 78.85
CA ALA A 104 57.44 -48.59 79.24
C ALA A 104 56.56 -48.33 78.01
N VAL A 105 57.03 -47.55 77.04
CA VAL A 105 56.32 -47.32 75.76
C VAL A 105 56.15 -48.63 74.97
N ALA A 106 57.18 -49.48 74.91
CA ALA A 106 57.07 -50.75 74.20
C ALA A 106 56.06 -51.70 74.84
N ASN A 107 55.97 -51.73 76.17
CA ASN A 107 54.98 -52.53 76.90
C ASN A 107 53.56 -51.99 76.70
N ASP A 108 53.39 -50.67 76.71
CA ASP A 108 52.14 -49.96 76.40
C ASP A 108 51.62 -50.35 75.00
N LEU A 109 52.51 -50.39 74.00
CA LEU A 109 52.16 -50.86 72.66
C LEU A 109 51.95 -52.39 72.55
N ALA A 110 52.50 -53.20 73.46
CA ALA A 110 52.47 -54.66 73.42
C ALA A 110 51.34 -55.29 74.25
N GLU A 111 50.47 -54.46 74.84
CA GLU A 111 49.27 -54.95 75.49
C GLU A 111 48.37 -55.73 74.51
N THR A 112 47.49 -56.58 75.04
CA THR A 112 46.60 -57.40 74.19
C THR A 112 45.74 -56.54 73.25
N VAL A 113 45.44 -55.31 73.66
CA VAL A 113 44.80 -54.29 72.83
C VAL A 113 45.44 -52.95 73.22
N SER A 114 46.25 -52.38 72.33
CA SER A 114 46.76 -51.01 72.51
C SER A 114 45.71 -50.00 72.09
N GLU A 115 45.84 -48.74 72.53
CA GLU A 115 44.98 -47.65 72.04
C GLU A 115 45.07 -47.50 70.52
N ILE A 116 46.25 -47.76 69.92
CA ILE A 116 46.44 -47.75 68.47
C ILE A 116 45.59 -48.85 67.81
N GLU A 117 45.57 -50.05 68.38
CA GLU A 117 44.75 -51.15 67.88
C GLU A 117 43.26 -50.79 67.96
N THR A 118 42.80 -50.17 69.06
CA THR A 118 41.39 -49.76 69.18
C THR A 118 40.97 -48.75 68.11
N VAL A 119 41.79 -47.75 67.81
CA VAL A 119 41.51 -46.76 66.76
C VAL A 119 41.61 -47.39 65.37
N ALA A 120 42.55 -48.33 65.16
CA ALA A 120 42.69 -49.03 63.89
C ALA A 120 41.50 -49.94 63.60
N ASP A 121 41.02 -50.68 64.61
CA ASP A 121 39.84 -51.55 64.49
C ASP A 121 38.56 -50.75 64.27
N ASP A 122 38.37 -49.62 64.97
CA ASP A 122 37.25 -48.68 64.76
C ASP A 122 37.20 -48.14 63.32
N LEU A 123 38.37 -47.92 62.71
CA LEU A 123 38.48 -47.49 61.32
C LEU A 123 38.38 -48.65 60.29
N ASN A 124 38.68 -49.88 60.69
CA ASN A 124 38.78 -51.06 59.80
C ASN A 124 37.62 -52.05 59.95
N GLU A 125 36.50 -51.62 60.53
CA GLU A 125 35.28 -52.42 60.52
C GLU A 125 34.61 -52.43 59.14
N SER A 126 33.76 -53.44 58.89
CA SER A 126 33.10 -53.60 57.57
C SER A 126 32.14 -52.47 57.21
N SER A 127 31.76 -51.63 58.18
CA SER A 127 30.91 -50.46 57.97
C SER A 127 31.19 -49.38 59.01
N SER A 128 32.30 -48.66 58.83
CA SER A 128 32.66 -47.54 59.71
C SER A 128 31.58 -46.44 59.68
N GLU A 129 31.41 -45.71 60.79
CA GLU A 129 30.62 -44.47 60.79
C GLU A 129 31.09 -43.49 59.71
N ILE A 130 32.36 -43.54 59.31
CA ILE A 130 32.91 -42.73 58.21
C ILE A 130 32.22 -43.07 56.89
N ASP A 131 32.01 -44.36 56.59
CA ASP A 131 31.33 -44.80 55.37
C ASP A 131 29.84 -44.44 55.41
N ALA A 132 29.21 -44.56 56.58
CA ALA A 132 27.82 -44.11 56.77
C ALA A 132 27.68 -42.60 56.53
N VAL A 133 28.62 -41.80 57.06
CA VAL A 133 28.69 -40.34 56.82
C VAL A 133 28.95 -40.04 55.34
N ALA A 134 29.83 -40.78 54.66
CA ALA A 134 30.08 -40.60 53.24
C ALA A 134 28.84 -40.90 52.37
N GLY A 135 28.08 -41.94 52.72
CA GLY A 135 26.80 -42.25 52.09
C GLY A 135 25.76 -41.14 52.33
N ALA A 136 25.66 -40.64 53.55
CA ALA A 136 24.80 -39.51 53.89
C ALA A 136 25.17 -38.23 53.09
N ILE A 137 26.46 -37.92 52.97
CA ILE A 137 26.95 -36.78 52.15
C ILE A 137 26.58 -36.95 50.68
N THR A 138 26.68 -38.17 50.14
CA THR A 138 26.24 -38.45 48.76
C THR A 138 24.76 -38.13 48.56
N ASN A 139 23.90 -38.54 49.52
CA ASN A 139 22.48 -38.22 49.50
C ASN A 139 22.21 -36.72 49.65
N VAL A 140 22.93 -36.03 50.54
CA VAL A 140 22.85 -34.56 50.71
C VAL A 140 23.22 -33.84 49.41
N ASN A 141 24.25 -34.30 48.71
CA ASN A 141 24.64 -33.75 47.41
C ASN A 141 23.56 -33.98 46.34
N ALA A 142 22.90 -35.14 46.34
CA ALA A 142 21.77 -35.41 45.46
C ALA A 142 20.59 -34.46 45.75
N VAL A 143 20.25 -34.26 47.03
CA VAL A 143 19.24 -33.28 47.46
C VAL A 143 19.59 -31.87 47.00
N GLY A 144 20.86 -31.44 47.08
CA GLY A 144 21.31 -30.16 46.56
C GLY A 144 21.06 -30.00 45.05
N THR A 145 21.28 -31.07 44.28
CA THR A 145 21.00 -31.09 42.82
C THR A 145 19.51 -31.01 42.52
N ASP A 146 18.67 -31.73 43.27
CA ASP A 146 17.22 -31.71 43.08
C ASP A 146 16.60 -30.37 43.49
N ILE A 147 17.11 -29.72 44.54
CA ILE A 147 16.73 -28.35 44.92
C ILE A 147 17.01 -27.36 43.78
N ALA A 148 18.12 -27.50 43.05
CA ALA A 148 18.39 -26.62 41.90
C ALA A 148 17.33 -26.75 40.78
N LYS A 149 16.84 -27.97 40.52
CA LYS A 149 15.74 -28.20 39.56
C LYS A 149 14.42 -27.63 40.08
N VAL A 150 14.11 -27.86 41.36
CA VAL A 150 12.91 -27.29 42.02
C VAL A 150 12.92 -25.77 41.96
N ASN A 151 14.07 -25.13 42.23
CA ASN A 151 14.22 -23.68 42.12
C ASN A 151 14.02 -23.18 40.68
N THR A 152 14.44 -23.95 39.68
CA THR A 152 14.18 -23.62 38.27
C THR A 152 12.68 -23.60 37.98
N VAL A 153 11.93 -24.62 38.41
CA VAL A 153 10.47 -24.68 38.24
C VAL A 153 9.77 -23.59 39.06
N ALA A 154 10.19 -23.36 40.31
CA ALA A 154 9.66 -22.30 41.15
C ALA A 154 9.86 -20.92 40.52
N GLY A 155 11.03 -20.68 39.91
CA GLY A 155 11.32 -19.47 39.15
C GLY A 155 10.38 -19.24 37.95
N GLN A 156 9.87 -20.32 37.35
CA GLN A 156 8.84 -20.26 36.28
C GLN A 156 7.44 -19.93 36.82
N ILE A 157 7.15 -20.19 38.10
CA ILE A 157 5.89 -19.86 38.77
C ILE A 157 5.93 -18.41 39.30
N SER A 158 7.04 -18.00 39.93
CA SER A 158 7.23 -16.66 40.50
C SER A 158 8.70 -16.23 40.41
N PRO A 159 9.02 -14.98 40.02
CA PRO A 159 8.13 -13.90 39.62
C PRO A 159 7.77 -13.92 38.12
N THR A 160 8.37 -14.82 37.32
CA THR A 160 8.19 -14.79 35.85
C THR A 160 6.78 -15.19 35.42
N ASN A 161 6.09 -15.99 36.24
CA ASN A 161 4.70 -16.41 36.05
C ASN A 161 4.40 -17.07 34.68
N ASN A 162 5.41 -17.68 34.07
CA ASN A 162 5.34 -18.30 32.74
C ASN A 162 4.31 -19.44 32.66
N ILE A 163 4.08 -20.16 33.77
CA ILE A 163 3.06 -21.22 33.82
C ILE A 163 1.64 -20.61 33.80
N SER A 164 1.43 -19.49 34.48
CA SER A 164 0.14 -18.79 34.44
C SER A 164 -0.12 -18.14 33.08
N THR A 165 0.91 -17.63 32.40
CA THR A 165 0.74 -17.09 31.04
C THR A 165 0.38 -18.18 30.04
N LEU A 166 1.01 -19.36 30.14
CA LEU A 166 0.65 -20.52 29.31
C LEU A 166 -0.78 -21.01 29.57
N ALA A 167 -1.23 -21.02 30.83
CA ALA A 167 -2.61 -21.35 31.17
C ALA A 167 -3.63 -20.37 30.54
N GLY A 168 -3.32 -19.07 30.55
CA GLY A 168 -4.12 -18.05 29.86
C GLY A 168 -4.20 -18.29 28.35
N ILE A 169 -3.06 -18.52 27.69
CA ILE A 169 -3.00 -18.85 26.26
C ILE A 169 -3.82 -20.11 25.94
N SER A 170 -3.76 -21.15 26.77
CA SER A 170 -4.54 -22.37 26.57
C SER A 170 -6.06 -22.11 26.67
N SER A 171 -6.48 -21.24 27.58
CA SER A 171 -7.87 -20.79 27.70
C SER A 171 -8.31 -20.01 26.46
N ASP A 172 -7.48 -19.12 25.94
CA ASP A 172 -7.78 -18.34 24.72
C ASP A 172 -7.89 -19.25 23.49
N ILE A 173 -6.98 -20.21 23.33
CA ILE A 173 -7.04 -21.22 22.26
C ILE A 173 -8.32 -22.05 22.36
N THR A 174 -8.69 -22.48 23.57
CA THR A 174 -9.91 -23.27 23.80
C THR A 174 -11.16 -22.46 23.49
N THR A 175 -11.20 -21.19 23.90
CA THR A 175 -12.28 -20.26 23.59
C THR A 175 -12.40 -20.06 22.08
N LEU A 176 -11.27 -19.79 21.42
CA LEU A 176 -11.21 -19.58 19.99
C LEU A 176 -11.71 -20.83 19.22
N ALA A 177 -11.24 -22.02 19.61
CA ALA A 177 -11.66 -23.30 19.02
C ALA A 177 -13.13 -23.68 19.30
N GLY A 178 -13.66 -23.31 20.47
CA GLY A 178 -15.04 -23.59 20.88
C GLY A 178 -16.07 -22.60 20.34
N THR A 179 -15.65 -21.41 19.90
CA THR A 179 -16.55 -20.42 19.31
C THR A 179 -16.88 -20.75 17.86
N THR A 180 -18.08 -20.35 17.43
CA THR A 180 -18.45 -20.37 16.00
C THR A 180 -17.61 -19.39 15.16
N GLY A 181 -16.80 -18.53 15.79
CA GLY A 181 -15.99 -17.50 15.13
C GLY A 181 -14.99 -18.05 14.12
N LEU A 182 -14.34 -19.20 14.41
CA LEU A 182 -13.44 -19.85 13.45
C LEU A 182 -14.19 -20.34 12.21
N THR A 183 -15.35 -20.96 12.41
CA THR A 183 -16.23 -21.39 11.31
C THR A 183 -16.73 -20.18 10.52
N THR A 184 -17.12 -19.09 11.18
CA THR A 184 -17.51 -17.83 10.53
C THR A 184 -16.36 -17.25 9.71
N LEU A 185 -15.13 -17.24 10.23
CA LEU A 185 -13.96 -16.76 9.51
C LEU A 185 -13.68 -17.61 8.26
N ALA A 186 -13.77 -18.94 8.38
CA ALA A 186 -13.63 -19.85 7.24
C ALA A 186 -14.71 -19.58 6.17
N ASN A 187 -15.97 -19.40 6.59
CA ASN A 187 -17.06 -19.08 5.67
C ASN A 187 -16.85 -17.71 4.99
N ASN A 188 -16.40 -16.69 5.73
CA ASN A 188 -16.09 -15.39 5.17
C ASN A 188 -14.95 -15.47 4.15
N ALA A 189 -13.92 -16.27 4.40
CA ALA A 189 -12.84 -16.50 3.44
C ALA A 189 -13.39 -17.13 2.14
N SER A 190 -14.27 -18.14 2.23
CA SER A 190 -14.95 -18.72 1.06
C SER A 190 -15.77 -17.68 0.30
N ASN A 191 -16.55 -16.85 0.99
CA ASN A 191 -17.35 -15.79 0.37
C ASN A 191 -16.48 -14.76 -0.36
N ILE A 192 -15.36 -14.35 0.24
CA ILE A 192 -14.40 -13.45 -0.38
C ILE A 192 -13.84 -14.06 -1.66
N THR A 193 -13.48 -15.36 -1.65
CA THR A 193 -13.05 -16.07 -2.86
C THR A 193 -14.14 -16.07 -3.94
N THR A 194 -15.41 -16.30 -3.58
CA THR A 194 -16.54 -16.22 -4.53
C THR A 194 -16.64 -14.82 -5.16
N VAL A 195 -16.56 -13.77 -4.34
CA VAL A 195 -16.61 -12.38 -4.83
C VAL A 195 -15.42 -12.07 -5.74
N ALA A 196 -14.21 -12.49 -5.36
CA ALA A 196 -13.01 -12.32 -6.17
C ALA A 196 -13.14 -13.01 -7.54
N ASN A 197 -13.67 -14.23 -7.58
CA ASN A 197 -13.93 -14.94 -8.84
C ASN A 197 -14.97 -14.22 -9.73
N ASN A 198 -15.95 -13.54 -9.11
CA ASN A 198 -16.95 -12.75 -9.83
C ASN A 198 -16.49 -11.33 -10.20
N ASN A 199 -15.30 -10.90 -9.78
CA ASN A 199 -14.84 -9.52 -9.96
C ASN A 199 -14.76 -9.11 -11.43
N THR A 200 -14.38 -10.02 -12.32
CA THR A 200 -14.41 -9.79 -13.78
C THR A 200 -15.83 -9.53 -14.27
N ASN A 201 -16.81 -10.31 -13.81
CA ASN A 201 -18.22 -10.12 -14.19
C ASN A 201 -18.77 -8.79 -13.67
N LEU A 202 -18.47 -8.42 -12.42
CA LEU A 202 -18.86 -7.13 -11.84
C LEU A 202 -18.24 -5.96 -12.60
N THR A 203 -16.98 -6.08 -12.98
CA THR A 203 -16.28 -5.08 -13.80
C THR A 203 -16.93 -4.95 -15.18
N ASN A 204 -17.26 -6.06 -15.83
CA ASN A 204 -17.96 -6.05 -17.12
C ASN A 204 -19.34 -5.37 -17.03
N VAL A 205 -20.12 -5.68 -15.97
CA VAL A 205 -21.40 -5.02 -15.71
C VAL A 205 -21.20 -3.52 -15.49
N GLY A 206 -20.18 -3.13 -14.70
CA GLY A 206 -19.83 -1.73 -14.46
C GLY A 206 -19.43 -0.99 -15.74
N SER A 207 -18.63 -1.59 -16.62
CA SER A 207 -18.22 -1.00 -17.89
C SER A 207 -19.40 -0.83 -18.86
N ASN A 208 -20.33 -1.78 -18.89
CA ASN A 208 -21.47 -1.77 -19.82
C ASN A 208 -22.60 -0.80 -19.39
N ILE A 209 -22.53 -0.19 -18.20
CA ILE A 209 -23.61 0.68 -17.70
C ILE A 209 -23.84 1.91 -18.59
N ALA A 210 -22.77 2.43 -19.21
CA ALA A 210 -22.85 3.55 -20.14
C ALA A 210 -23.58 3.18 -21.43
N ASP A 211 -23.36 1.96 -21.94
CA ASP A 211 -24.04 1.45 -23.13
C ASP A 211 -25.52 1.21 -22.84
N VAL A 212 -25.85 0.59 -21.70
CA VAL A 212 -27.24 0.40 -21.25
C VAL A 212 -27.97 1.74 -21.11
N THR A 213 -27.30 2.74 -20.53
CA THR A 213 -27.84 4.10 -20.41
C THR A 213 -28.06 4.74 -21.78
N SER A 214 -27.14 4.54 -22.73
CA SER A 214 -27.29 5.05 -24.09
C SER A 214 -28.48 4.42 -24.81
N VAL A 215 -28.68 3.10 -24.68
CA VAL A 215 -29.86 2.41 -25.21
C VAL A 215 -31.14 2.95 -24.56
N ALA A 216 -31.14 3.14 -23.24
CA ALA A 216 -32.30 3.68 -22.51
C ALA A 216 -32.67 5.10 -22.97
N ASN A 217 -31.67 5.97 -23.18
CA ASN A 217 -31.88 7.33 -23.67
C ASN A 217 -32.45 7.35 -25.11
N ASN A 218 -32.02 6.42 -25.96
CA ASN A 218 -32.47 6.34 -27.35
C ASN A 218 -33.83 5.65 -27.53
N LEU A 219 -34.32 4.91 -26.52
CA LEU A 219 -35.55 4.12 -26.64
C LEU A 219 -36.76 4.97 -27.06
N ALA A 220 -36.91 6.17 -26.49
CA ALA A 220 -38.01 7.07 -26.86
C ALA A 220 -37.94 7.51 -28.33
N ALA A 221 -36.74 7.77 -28.85
CA ALA A 221 -36.54 8.16 -30.24
C ALA A 221 -36.82 7.00 -31.20
N VAL A 222 -36.40 5.77 -30.85
CA VAL A 222 -36.68 4.55 -31.62
C VAL A 222 -38.17 4.26 -31.66
N GLN A 223 -38.86 4.36 -30.52
CA GLN A 223 -40.31 4.19 -30.45
C GLN A 223 -41.04 5.24 -31.30
N ASN A 224 -40.66 6.51 -31.19
CA ASN A 224 -41.22 7.57 -32.03
C ASN A 224 -40.99 7.32 -33.53
N PHE A 225 -39.81 6.82 -33.90
CA PHE A 225 -39.54 6.45 -35.30
C PHE A 225 -40.43 5.29 -35.75
N ALA A 226 -40.65 4.27 -34.93
CA ALA A 226 -41.53 3.14 -35.24
C ALA A 226 -43.01 3.56 -35.37
N ASP A 227 -43.44 4.56 -34.59
CA ASP A 227 -44.79 5.11 -34.65
C ASP A 227 -44.98 5.97 -35.91
N VAL A 228 -44.01 6.84 -36.21
CA VAL A 228 -44.06 7.77 -37.35
C VAL A 228 -43.75 7.09 -38.67
N TYR A 229 -42.80 6.15 -38.74
CA TYR A 229 -42.39 5.47 -39.97
C TYR A 229 -42.73 3.98 -39.95
N ARG A 230 -43.67 3.59 -40.81
CA ARG A 230 -44.15 2.20 -40.93
C ARG A 230 -43.81 1.61 -42.29
N ILE A 231 -43.53 0.32 -42.34
CA ILE A 231 -43.30 -0.43 -43.58
C ILE A 231 -44.30 -1.57 -43.63
N SER A 232 -45.14 -1.60 -44.65
CA SER A 232 -46.22 -2.59 -44.82
C SER A 232 -46.61 -2.66 -46.30
N SER A 233 -47.37 -3.67 -46.70
CA SER A 233 -47.98 -3.77 -48.03
C SER A 233 -49.34 -3.08 -48.12
N SER A 234 -49.93 -2.72 -46.98
CA SER A 234 -51.17 -1.95 -46.89
C SER A 234 -51.02 -0.74 -45.97
N ALA A 235 -51.73 0.33 -46.33
CA ALA A 235 -51.72 1.58 -45.58
C ALA A 235 -52.24 1.37 -44.15
N PRO A 236 -51.54 1.90 -43.13
CA PRO A 236 -52.03 1.82 -41.76
C PRO A 236 -53.41 2.48 -41.60
N GLY A 237 -54.29 1.84 -40.80
CA GLY A 237 -55.67 2.28 -40.59
C GLY A 237 -55.94 2.97 -39.24
N THR A 238 -54.99 2.94 -38.31
CA THR A 238 -55.09 3.53 -36.96
C THR A 238 -53.79 4.22 -36.58
N SER A 239 -53.83 5.06 -35.54
CA SER A 239 -52.69 5.88 -35.10
C SER A 239 -52.11 6.67 -36.28
N LEU A 240 -52.95 7.56 -36.81
CA LEU A 240 -52.65 8.35 -38.00
C LEU A 240 -52.53 9.81 -37.58
N ASN A 241 -51.29 10.26 -37.46
CA ASN A 241 -50.96 11.65 -37.23
C ASN A 241 -50.51 12.28 -38.56
N VAL A 242 -50.87 13.55 -38.77
CA VAL A 242 -50.40 14.28 -39.96
C VAL A 242 -48.87 14.31 -39.95
N GLY A 243 -48.25 13.88 -41.05
CA GLY A 243 -46.80 13.74 -41.16
C GLY A 243 -46.28 12.33 -40.93
N ASP A 244 -47.11 11.37 -40.52
CA ASP A 244 -46.72 9.96 -40.49
C ASP A 244 -46.27 9.52 -41.88
N LEU A 245 -45.24 8.68 -41.91
CA LEU A 245 -44.64 8.12 -43.10
C LEU A 245 -44.93 6.63 -43.18
N TYR A 246 -45.21 6.16 -44.38
CA TYR A 246 -45.50 4.76 -44.66
C TYR A 246 -44.82 4.39 -45.98
N PHE A 247 -43.90 3.42 -45.94
CA PHE A 247 -43.39 2.83 -47.17
C PHE A 247 -44.32 1.72 -47.63
N ASP A 248 -45.02 1.97 -48.73
CA ASP A 248 -45.90 1.03 -49.39
C ASP A 248 -45.08 0.04 -50.21
N THR A 249 -44.88 -1.16 -49.68
CA THR A 249 -44.05 -2.18 -50.34
C THR A 249 -44.67 -2.76 -51.60
N THR A 250 -45.98 -2.55 -51.82
CA THR A 250 -46.67 -2.99 -53.04
C THR A 250 -46.52 -1.95 -54.14
N ALA A 251 -46.67 -0.67 -53.81
CA ALA A 251 -46.44 0.44 -54.74
C ALA A 251 -44.95 0.82 -54.88
N ASN A 252 -44.08 0.30 -54.00
CA ASN A 252 -42.68 0.68 -53.84
C ASN A 252 -42.49 2.20 -53.66
N GLU A 253 -43.40 2.82 -52.88
CA GLU A 253 -43.53 4.28 -52.75
C GLU A 253 -43.61 4.72 -51.29
N LEU A 254 -42.90 5.80 -50.94
CA LEU A 254 -43.07 6.46 -49.64
C LEU A 254 -44.30 7.36 -49.67
N LYS A 255 -45.21 7.12 -48.73
CA LYS A 255 -46.42 7.92 -48.51
C LYS A 255 -46.32 8.71 -47.22
N VAL A 256 -46.96 9.87 -47.21
CA VAL A 256 -47.16 10.73 -46.04
C VAL A 256 -48.64 10.85 -45.73
N TYR A 257 -49.01 10.75 -44.46
CA TYR A 257 -50.38 10.96 -44.01
C TYR A 257 -50.68 12.46 -43.95
N LYS A 258 -51.62 12.92 -44.77
CA LYS A 258 -52.13 14.29 -44.82
C LYS A 258 -53.50 14.33 -44.13
N SER A 259 -54.06 15.52 -43.93
CA SER A 259 -55.45 15.66 -43.44
C SER A 259 -56.49 15.02 -44.36
N SER A 260 -56.15 14.81 -45.65
CA SER A 260 -56.96 14.12 -46.65
C SER A 260 -56.69 12.60 -46.75
N GLY A 261 -55.85 12.04 -45.87
CA GLY A 261 -55.41 10.64 -45.91
C GLY A 261 -53.99 10.45 -46.46
N TRP A 262 -53.63 9.20 -46.74
CA TRP A 262 -52.33 8.82 -47.30
C TRP A 262 -52.16 9.33 -48.74
N ALA A 263 -51.03 9.98 -49.01
CA ALA A 263 -50.64 10.40 -50.35
C ALA A 263 -49.13 10.22 -50.54
N ALA A 264 -48.65 10.19 -51.78
CA ALA A 264 -47.21 10.15 -52.06
C ALA A 264 -46.48 11.30 -51.35
N ALA A 265 -45.32 10.98 -50.76
CA ALA A 265 -44.46 11.95 -50.07
C ALA A 265 -43.65 12.81 -51.06
N GLY A 266 -43.54 12.39 -52.32
CA GLY A 266 -42.91 13.10 -53.42
C GLY A 266 -43.52 12.68 -54.77
N SER A 267 -43.15 13.40 -55.83
CA SER A 267 -43.54 13.08 -57.21
C SER A 267 -42.60 12.01 -57.78
N THR A 268 -43.13 11.07 -58.56
CA THR A 268 -42.34 10.10 -59.32
C THR A 268 -41.67 10.73 -60.54
N VAL A 269 -42.14 11.90 -60.97
CA VAL A 269 -41.56 12.69 -62.06
C VAL A 269 -40.43 13.58 -61.53
N ASN A 270 -39.27 13.52 -62.18
CA ASN A 270 -38.12 14.35 -61.87
C ASN A 270 -38.25 15.73 -62.55
N GLY A 271 -38.59 16.76 -61.77
CA GLY A 271 -38.83 18.12 -62.26
C GLY A 271 -40.30 18.41 -62.58
N THR A 272 -40.57 19.40 -63.43
CA THR A 272 -41.95 19.83 -63.74
C THR A 272 -42.69 18.88 -64.67
N ALA A 273 -41.99 18.31 -65.65
CA ALA A 273 -42.56 17.36 -66.58
C ALA A 273 -41.49 16.44 -67.19
N GLN A 274 -41.86 15.19 -67.45
CA GLN A 274 -41.06 14.22 -68.20
C GLN A 274 -41.88 13.69 -69.37
N ARG A 275 -41.23 13.52 -70.53
CA ARG A 275 -41.89 13.09 -71.76
C ARG A 275 -41.36 11.74 -72.22
N TYR A 276 -42.27 10.81 -72.40
CA TYR A 276 -41.99 9.47 -72.93
C TYR A 276 -42.60 9.35 -74.32
N THR A 277 -41.88 8.72 -75.24
CA THR A 277 -42.37 8.49 -76.61
C THR A 277 -42.31 7.00 -76.92
N TYR A 278 -43.44 6.41 -77.29
CA TYR A 278 -43.56 5.01 -77.68
C TYR A 278 -43.90 4.88 -79.16
N ASN A 279 -43.06 4.18 -79.91
CA ASN A 279 -43.34 3.76 -81.28
C ASN A 279 -44.05 2.41 -81.23
N ILE A 280 -45.35 2.40 -81.52
CA ILE A 280 -46.18 1.22 -81.34
C ILE A 280 -45.90 0.20 -82.45
N THR A 281 -45.67 -1.04 -82.03
CA THR A 281 -45.62 -2.21 -82.90
C THR A 281 -46.76 -3.15 -82.53
N GLY A 282 -47.40 -3.77 -83.52
CA GLY A 282 -48.58 -4.62 -83.30
C GLY A 282 -49.81 -3.82 -82.86
N THR A 283 -50.65 -4.40 -82.01
CA THR A 283 -51.93 -3.81 -81.57
C THR A 283 -52.14 -3.86 -80.05
N PRO A 284 -51.25 -3.28 -79.24
CA PRO A 284 -51.37 -3.31 -77.79
C PRO A 284 -52.51 -2.41 -77.30
N THR A 285 -53.07 -2.75 -76.14
CA THR A 285 -54.00 -1.89 -75.38
C THR A 285 -53.32 -1.25 -74.18
N THR A 286 -52.01 -1.40 -74.01
CA THR A 286 -51.25 -0.82 -72.89
C THR A 286 -49.84 -0.48 -73.33
N VAL A 287 -49.34 0.69 -72.92
CA VAL A 287 -47.91 1.02 -72.97
C VAL A 287 -47.35 1.07 -71.57
N THR A 288 -46.15 0.53 -71.38
CA THR A 288 -45.43 0.41 -70.11
C THR A 288 -43.95 0.16 -70.40
N GLY A 289 -43.10 0.23 -69.37
CA GLY A 289 -41.67 -0.07 -69.49
C GLY A 289 -40.88 1.05 -70.18
N ALA A 290 -39.74 0.71 -70.77
CA ALA A 290 -38.86 1.66 -71.45
C ALA A 290 -39.52 2.22 -72.73
N ASP A 291 -39.44 3.54 -72.90
CA ASP A 291 -39.85 4.25 -74.10
C ASP A 291 -38.79 4.12 -75.22
N ALA A 292 -39.04 4.75 -76.37
CA ALA A 292 -38.13 4.72 -77.52
C ALA A 292 -36.78 5.43 -77.25
N LYS A 293 -36.65 6.21 -76.17
CA LYS A 293 -35.43 6.89 -75.73
C LYS A 293 -34.70 6.10 -74.63
N GLY A 294 -35.26 4.99 -74.17
CA GLY A 294 -34.70 4.15 -73.11
C GLY A 294 -35.15 4.53 -71.69
N GLU A 295 -36.02 5.52 -71.54
CA GLU A 295 -36.53 5.98 -70.24
C GLU A 295 -37.74 5.13 -69.84
N THR A 296 -37.76 4.62 -68.60
CA THR A 296 -38.88 3.81 -68.11
C THR A 296 -40.04 4.72 -67.68
N LEU A 297 -41.25 4.45 -68.18
CA LEU A 297 -42.43 5.23 -67.84
C LEU A 297 -42.72 5.21 -66.34
N ALA A 298 -42.70 6.41 -65.77
CA ALA A 298 -43.10 6.72 -64.42
C ALA A 298 -43.86 8.04 -64.41
N TYR A 299 -45.00 8.10 -63.73
CA TYR A 299 -45.81 9.31 -63.61
C TYR A 299 -46.65 9.27 -62.35
N ASP A 300 -46.99 10.44 -61.81
CA ASP A 300 -47.92 10.53 -60.69
C ASP A 300 -49.31 10.15 -61.19
N ALA A 301 -49.95 9.14 -60.59
CA ALA A 301 -51.23 8.60 -61.08
C ALA A 301 -52.28 9.72 -61.33
N GLY A 302 -52.80 9.78 -62.56
CA GLY A 302 -53.75 10.81 -63.01
C GLY A 302 -53.15 12.16 -63.44
N PHE A 303 -51.87 12.42 -63.19
CA PHE A 303 -51.18 13.66 -63.56
C PHE A 303 -50.30 13.49 -64.80
N VAL A 304 -50.95 13.13 -65.90
CA VAL A 304 -50.29 12.86 -67.17
C VAL A 304 -51.22 13.17 -68.33
N ASP A 305 -50.68 13.77 -69.38
CA ASP A 305 -51.37 13.90 -70.67
C ASP A 305 -50.84 12.83 -71.64
N VAL A 306 -51.76 12.12 -72.30
CA VAL A 306 -51.43 11.08 -73.28
C VAL A 306 -51.88 11.55 -74.66
N TYR A 307 -51.00 11.44 -75.64
CA TYR A 307 -51.27 11.79 -77.02
C TYR A 307 -51.08 10.56 -77.90
N LEU A 308 -52.02 10.35 -78.83
CA LEU A 308 -51.91 9.36 -79.89
C LEU A 308 -51.82 10.08 -81.23
N ASN A 309 -50.70 9.94 -81.93
CA ASN A 309 -50.42 10.62 -83.19
C ASN A 309 -50.64 12.14 -83.12
N GLY A 310 -50.32 12.75 -81.97
CA GLY A 310 -50.50 14.18 -81.70
C GLY A 310 -51.89 14.60 -81.19
N VAL A 311 -52.87 13.70 -81.13
CA VAL A 311 -54.20 13.99 -80.56
C VAL A 311 -54.21 13.63 -79.07
N ARG A 312 -54.54 14.59 -78.19
CA ARG A 312 -54.66 14.33 -76.76
C ARG A 312 -55.86 13.43 -76.49
N LEU A 313 -55.62 12.34 -75.76
CA LEU A 313 -56.62 11.40 -75.30
C LEU A 313 -57.21 11.85 -73.97
N SER A 314 -58.48 11.51 -73.74
CA SER A 314 -59.15 11.82 -72.48
C SER A 314 -58.88 10.73 -71.44
N ASN A 315 -58.44 11.12 -70.25
CA ASN A 315 -58.27 10.17 -69.16
C ASN A 315 -59.61 9.82 -68.50
N THR A 316 -59.78 8.54 -68.19
CA THR A 316 -60.84 8.02 -67.33
C THR A 316 -60.67 8.56 -65.92
N SER A 317 -61.70 9.21 -65.39
CA SER A 317 -61.67 9.78 -64.03
C SER A 317 -63.04 9.68 -63.38
N GLY A 318 -63.10 9.04 -62.21
CA GLY A 318 -64.36 8.78 -61.51
C GLY A 318 -65.34 7.99 -62.39
N SER A 319 -66.54 8.54 -62.61
CA SER A 319 -67.57 7.93 -63.46
C SER A 319 -67.44 8.25 -64.96
N TYR A 320 -66.49 9.11 -65.36
CA TYR A 320 -66.25 9.43 -66.76
C TYR A 320 -65.29 8.41 -67.39
N THR A 321 -65.76 7.70 -68.42
CA THR A 321 -64.94 6.80 -69.24
C THR A 321 -64.28 7.58 -70.36
N GLY A 322 -62.94 7.65 -70.31
CA GLY A 322 -62.13 8.29 -71.35
C GLY A 322 -61.52 7.27 -72.33
N ASP A 323 -60.66 7.76 -73.21
CA ASP A 323 -59.93 6.97 -74.19
C ASP A 323 -58.75 6.20 -73.56
N VAL A 324 -58.26 6.66 -72.40
CA VAL A 324 -57.17 6.02 -71.64
C VAL A 324 -57.47 5.94 -70.15
N THR A 325 -56.77 5.05 -69.44
CA THR A 325 -56.74 4.93 -67.99
C THR A 325 -55.29 5.04 -67.51
N VAL A 326 -55.02 6.03 -66.65
CA VAL A 326 -53.67 6.33 -66.12
C VAL A 326 -53.61 6.30 -64.59
N SER A 327 -54.12 5.22 -63.99
CA SER A 327 -54.21 5.08 -62.52
C SER A 327 -53.01 4.36 -61.88
N SER A 328 -52.12 3.76 -62.67
CA SER A 328 -51.06 2.87 -62.15
C SER A 328 -49.73 3.57 -61.89
N GLY A 329 -49.51 4.74 -62.49
CA GLY A 329 -48.22 5.46 -62.45
C GLY A 329 -47.10 4.85 -63.29
N THR A 330 -47.29 3.68 -63.88
CA THR A 330 -46.26 2.93 -64.64
C THR A 330 -46.76 2.35 -65.96
N SER A 331 -48.06 2.47 -66.24
CA SER A 331 -48.67 2.01 -67.48
C SER A 331 -49.81 2.92 -67.90
N VAL A 332 -49.99 3.12 -69.20
CA VAL A 332 -51.18 3.77 -69.75
C VAL A 332 -51.99 2.71 -70.48
N VAL A 333 -53.24 2.51 -70.06
CA VAL A 333 -54.16 1.52 -70.66
C VAL A 333 -55.11 2.26 -71.60
N PHE A 334 -55.25 1.80 -72.84
CA PHE A 334 -56.12 2.38 -73.86
C PHE A 334 -57.44 1.62 -73.93
N ALA A 335 -58.55 2.34 -74.09
CA ALA A 335 -59.88 1.76 -74.25
C ALA A 335 -59.99 0.96 -75.57
N ASN A 336 -59.25 1.37 -76.59
CA ASN A 336 -59.16 0.70 -77.88
C ASN A 336 -57.71 0.25 -78.15
N ALA A 337 -57.55 -0.84 -78.90
CA ALA A 337 -56.22 -1.29 -79.31
C ALA A 337 -55.57 -0.23 -80.22
N LEU A 338 -54.28 0.03 -79.95
CA LEU A 338 -53.43 0.84 -80.80
C LEU A 338 -53.12 0.09 -82.12
N ALA A 339 -52.58 0.79 -83.10
CA ALA A 339 -52.16 0.23 -84.37
C ALA A 339 -50.64 0.30 -84.56
N ALA A 340 -50.11 -0.60 -85.39
CA ALA A 340 -48.70 -0.59 -85.74
C ALA A 340 -48.37 0.68 -86.53
N GLY A 341 -47.35 1.42 -86.09
CA GLY A 341 -46.98 2.71 -86.66
C GLY A 341 -47.57 3.91 -85.92
N ASP A 342 -48.44 3.70 -84.93
CA ASP A 342 -48.86 4.77 -84.02
C ASP A 342 -47.68 5.27 -83.18
N VAL A 343 -47.72 6.55 -82.83
CA VAL A 343 -46.84 7.17 -81.84
C VAL A 343 -47.66 7.60 -80.64
N VAL A 344 -47.29 7.08 -79.48
CA VAL A 344 -47.85 7.51 -78.19
C VAL A 344 -46.84 8.40 -77.49
N ASP A 345 -47.22 9.65 -77.25
CA ASP A 345 -46.45 10.55 -76.40
C ASP A 345 -47.15 10.70 -75.05
N VAL A 346 -46.40 10.47 -73.98
CA VAL A 346 -46.88 10.56 -72.61
C VAL A 346 -46.14 11.70 -71.91
N VAL A 347 -46.85 12.74 -71.51
CA VAL A 347 -46.32 13.91 -70.80
C VAL A 347 -46.71 13.80 -69.34
N ALA A 348 -45.82 13.22 -68.54
CA ALA A 348 -45.99 13.10 -67.10
C ALA A 348 -45.66 14.43 -66.42
N TYR A 349 -46.48 14.86 -65.46
CA TYR A 349 -46.27 16.08 -64.70
C TYR A 349 -45.82 15.75 -63.27
N GLY A 350 -44.82 16.49 -62.79
CA GLY A 350 -44.40 16.46 -61.39
C GLY A 350 -44.91 17.67 -60.61
N THR A 351 -44.43 17.81 -59.37
CA THR A 351 -44.72 18.99 -58.54
C THR A 351 -44.02 20.24 -59.08
N PHE A 352 -44.77 21.31 -59.40
CA PHE A 352 -44.20 22.62 -59.75
C PHE A 352 -44.57 23.70 -58.73
N ASN A 353 -43.62 24.60 -58.47
CA ASN A 353 -43.84 25.80 -57.68
C ASN A 353 -43.97 27.00 -58.64
N ALA A 354 -45.08 27.72 -58.58
CA ALA A 354 -45.33 28.86 -59.47
C ALA A 354 -44.54 30.10 -59.00
N ALA A 355 -43.32 30.28 -59.51
CA ALA A 355 -42.50 31.44 -59.19
C ALA A 355 -43.01 32.76 -59.83
N ALA A 356 -43.77 32.68 -60.92
CA ALA A 356 -44.38 33.84 -61.58
C ALA A 356 -45.77 33.47 -62.12
N VAL A 357 -46.76 34.32 -61.83
CA VAL A 357 -48.13 34.21 -62.34
C VAL A 357 -48.41 35.46 -63.16
N ALA A 358 -48.85 35.30 -64.41
CA ALA A 358 -49.34 36.43 -65.19
C ALA A 358 -50.56 37.04 -64.50
N ALA A 359 -50.58 38.35 -64.27
CA ALA A 359 -51.68 39.01 -63.55
C ALA A 359 -53.05 38.77 -64.22
N SER A 360 -53.09 38.63 -65.54
CA SER A 360 -54.30 38.29 -66.31
C SER A 360 -54.87 36.89 -66.01
N ALA A 361 -54.08 36.00 -65.40
CA ALA A 361 -54.54 34.67 -64.98
C ALA A 361 -55.25 34.69 -63.61
N ILE A 362 -55.28 35.82 -62.91
CA ILE A 362 -56.01 36.00 -61.65
C ILE A 362 -57.43 36.48 -61.99
N THR A 363 -58.37 35.54 -62.10
CA THR A 363 -59.76 35.82 -62.54
C THR A 363 -60.74 36.06 -61.39
N SER A 364 -60.31 35.88 -60.13
CA SER A 364 -61.10 36.16 -58.92
C SER A 364 -60.20 36.32 -57.67
N GLY A 365 -60.74 36.87 -56.59
CA GLY A 365 -60.05 37.04 -55.30
C GLY A 365 -59.39 38.41 -55.10
N THR A 366 -58.61 38.55 -54.02
CA THR A 366 -57.91 39.80 -53.66
C THR A 366 -56.41 39.71 -53.93
N ILE A 367 -55.83 40.74 -54.55
CA ILE A 367 -54.38 40.94 -54.63
C ILE A 367 -53.98 41.89 -53.49
N ASN A 368 -52.99 41.49 -52.68
CA ASN A 368 -52.47 42.35 -51.62
C ASN A 368 -51.91 43.66 -52.24
N SER A 369 -52.27 44.82 -51.68
CA SER A 369 -51.85 46.14 -52.19
C SER A 369 -50.33 46.30 -52.27
N ALA A 370 -49.56 45.62 -51.41
CA ALA A 370 -48.10 45.60 -51.45
C ALA A 370 -47.52 44.95 -52.73
N ARG A 371 -48.35 44.26 -53.51
CA ARG A 371 -47.99 43.61 -54.78
C ARG A 371 -48.36 44.45 -56.00
N LEU A 372 -48.94 45.63 -55.81
CA LEU A 372 -49.24 46.58 -56.88
C LEU A 372 -48.17 47.67 -56.93
N PRO A 373 -47.78 48.16 -58.11
CA PRO A 373 -46.72 49.15 -58.27
C PRO A 373 -47.10 50.58 -57.82
N ALA A 374 -48.33 50.80 -57.32
CA ALA A 374 -48.80 52.09 -56.83
C ALA A 374 -49.78 51.92 -55.65
N THR A 375 -49.78 52.89 -54.74
CA THR A 375 -50.73 52.99 -53.62
C THR A 375 -52.13 53.30 -54.17
N LEU A 376 -53.00 52.29 -54.21
CA LEU A 376 -54.41 52.47 -54.56
C LEU A 376 -55.19 53.11 -53.40
N ILE A 377 -56.25 53.86 -53.72
CA ILE A 377 -57.22 54.27 -52.70
C ILE A 377 -57.91 53.01 -52.18
N SER A 378 -57.62 52.70 -50.93
CA SER A 378 -57.99 51.46 -50.29
C SER A 378 -59.44 51.43 -49.80
N ALA A 379 -60.07 52.60 -49.58
CA ALA A 379 -61.50 52.74 -49.28
C ALA A 379 -61.98 54.20 -49.41
N TRP A 380 -63.27 54.36 -49.69
CA TRP A 380 -64.00 55.61 -49.52
C TRP A 380 -64.81 55.57 -48.21
N GLU A 381 -64.78 56.65 -47.43
CA GLU A 381 -65.49 56.78 -46.15
C GLU A 381 -66.34 58.06 -46.12
N SER A 382 -67.54 58.01 -45.54
CA SER A 382 -68.35 59.21 -45.27
C SER A 382 -68.01 59.80 -43.90
N LYS A 383 -67.92 61.13 -43.82
CA LYS A 383 -67.60 61.89 -42.60
C LYS A 383 -68.58 63.05 -42.43
N THR A 384 -69.17 63.15 -41.24
CA THR A 384 -70.15 64.18 -40.84
C THR A 384 -69.69 65.02 -39.64
N GLY A 385 -68.41 64.91 -39.28
CA GLY A 385 -67.76 65.61 -38.17
C GLY A 385 -66.24 65.47 -38.25
N ASN A 386 -65.52 66.19 -37.39
CA ASN A 386 -64.05 66.27 -37.38
C ASN A 386 -63.39 64.89 -37.34
N PHE A 387 -62.29 64.72 -38.09
CA PHE A 387 -61.59 63.43 -38.16
C PHE A 387 -60.10 63.56 -38.53
N THR A 388 -59.34 62.49 -38.31
CA THR A 388 -57.97 62.34 -38.80
C THR A 388 -57.97 61.54 -40.08
N ALA A 389 -57.49 62.13 -41.18
CA ALA A 389 -57.37 61.46 -42.47
C ALA A 389 -56.20 60.47 -42.47
N ALA A 390 -56.32 59.40 -43.25
CA ALA A 390 -55.30 58.40 -43.47
C ALA A 390 -54.86 58.39 -44.94
N ALA A 391 -53.56 58.12 -45.18
CA ALA A 391 -53.03 57.99 -46.53
C ALA A 391 -53.74 56.85 -47.30
N GLY A 392 -53.99 57.06 -48.59
CA GLY A 392 -54.65 56.09 -49.46
C GLY A 392 -56.16 55.95 -49.20
N LYS A 393 -56.82 56.98 -48.69
CA LYS A 393 -58.28 57.02 -48.49
C LYS A 393 -58.94 58.17 -49.27
N GLY A 394 -60.20 57.96 -49.63
CA GLY A 394 -61.10 59.01 -50.11
C GLY A 394 -62.18 59.28 -49.06
N TYR A 395 -62.57 60.54 -48.92
CA TYR A 395 -63.55 60.97 -47.94
C TYR A 395 -64.70 61.73 -48.62
N PHE A 396 -65.93 61.25 -48.39
CA PHE A 396 -67.15 62.01 -48.63
C PHE A 396 -67.44 62.84 -47.38
N CYS A 397 -67.24 64.15 -47.46
CA CYS A 397 -67.44 65.05 -46.35
C CYS A 397 -68.81 65.72 -46.48
N ASN A 398 -69.63 65.62 -45.43
CA ASN A 398 -70.95 66.23 -45.36
C ASN A 398 -70.99 67.21 -44.18
N THR A 399 -70.86 68.50 -44.48
CA THR A 399 -70.81 69.60 -43.51
C THR A 399 -72.20 70.16 -43.16
N SER A 400 -73.30 69.49 -43.53
CA SER A 400 -74.66 69.95 -43.20
C SER A 400 -74.93 70.08 -41.70
N GLY A 401 -74.22 69.30 -40.86
CA GLY A 401 -74.30 69.37 -39.40
C GLY A 401 -73.36 70.38 -38.72
N GLY A 402 -72.48 71.04 -39.49
CA GLY A 402 -71.44 71.94 -38.99
C GLY A 402 -70.15 71.83 -39.79
N ALA A 403 -69.23 72.78 -39.60
CA ALA A 403 -67.90 72.74 -40.22
C ALA A 403 -67.13 71.49 -39.81
N ILE A 404 -66.31 70.95 -40.72
CA ILE A 404 -65.50 69.74 -40.47
C ILE A 404 -64.02 70.10 -40.53
N ASP A 405 -63.33 69.92 -39.41
CA ASP A 405 -61.88 69.98 -39.34
C ASP A 405 -61.26 68.61 -39.63
N VAL A 406 -60.35 68.58 -40.60
CA VAL A 406 -59.58 67.38 -40.97
C VAL A 406 -58.15 67.52 -40.49
N THR A 407 -57.72 66.61 -39.62
CA THR A 407 -56.31 66.47 -39.24
C THR A 407 -55.60 65.56 -40.22
N LEU A 408 -54.50 66.02 -40.82
CA LEU A 408 -53.68 65.20 -41.73
C LEU A 408 -52.82 64.17 -40.98
N PRO A 409 -52.37 63.08 -41.64
CA PRO A 409 -51.46 62.09 -41.04
C PRO A 409 -50.21 62.76 -40.44
N GLY A 410 -49.83 62.37 -39.22
CA GLY A 410 -48.71 62.99 -38.49
C GLY A 410 -47.31 62.64 -39.02
N SER A 411 -47.18 61.63 -39.89
CA SER A 411 -45.90 61.18 -40.47
C SER A 411 -46.08 60.73 -41.92
N PRO A 412 -46.37 61.66 -42.85
CA PRO A 412 -46.62 61.33 -44.24
C PRO A 412 -45.32 60.99 -45.00
N THR A 413 -45.43 60.11 -45.98
CA THR A 413 -44.35 59.71 -46.89
C THR A 413 -44.60 60.26 -48.29
N ALA A 414 -43.53 60.52 -49.05
CA ALA A 414 -43.65 61.09 -50.39
C ALA A 414 -44.50 60.18 -51.28
N GLY A 415 -45.57 60.73 -51.87
CA GLY A 415 -46.53 59.96 -52.68
C GLY A 415 -47.79 59.51 -51.94
N ASP A 416 -47.90 59.73 -50.63
CA ASP A 416 -49.17 59.52 -49.92
C ASP A 416 -50.24 60.45 -50.49
N THR A 417 -51.41 59.89 -50.83
CA THR A 417 -52.53 60.63 -51.42
C THR A 417 -53.79 60.54 -50.56
N ILE A 418 -54.56 61.62 -50.52
CA ILE A 418 -55.87 61.67 -49.86
C ILE A 418 -56.83 62.43 -50.79
N ARG A 419 -58.07 61.96 -50.89
CA ARG A 419 -59.13 62.63 -51.66
C ARG A 419 -60.27 63.07 -50.76
N PHE A 420 -60.83 64.23 -51.08
CA PHE A 420 -61.99 64.79 -50.39
C PHE A 420 -63.04 65.20 -51.42
N VAL A 421 -64.31 64.97 -51.10
CA VAL A 421 -65.46 65.33 -51.94
C VAL A 421 -66.54 65.92 -51.03
N ASP A 422 -67.07 67.08 -51.40
CA ASP A 422 -68.27 67.66 -50.80
C ASP A 422 -69.50 66.85 -51.23
N GLU A 423 -69.90 65.93 -50.36
CA GLU A 423 -71.07 65.07 -50.55
C GLU A 423 -72.37 65.87 -50.43
N GLY A 424 -72.40 66.85 -49.52
CA GLY A 424 -73.60 67.59 -49.13
C GLY A 424 -73.94 68.77 -50.02
N ALA A 425 -72.98 69.29 -50.80
CA ALA A 425 -73.08 70.62 -51.41
C ALA A 425 -73.19 71.73 -50.34
N THR A 426 -72.45 71.58 -49.23
CA THR A 426 -72.62 72.44 -48.05
C THR A 426 -71.33 73.12 -47.59
N PHE A 427 -70.23 73.00 -48.34
CA PHE A 427 -68.96 73.64 -47.98
C PHE A 427 -69.07 75.17 -47.93
N ASP A 428 -69.94 75.77 -48.75
CA ASP A 428 -70.21 77.20 -48.76
C ASP A 428 -70.95 77.71 -47.52
N THR A 429 -71.65 76.81 -46.83
CA THR A 429 -72.43 77.07 -45.62
C THR A 429 -71.61 76.77 -44.38
N ASN A 430 -70.92 75.64 -44.38
CA ASN A 430 -70.02 75.16 -43.34
C ASN A 430 -68.81 74.55 -44.03
N ASP A 431 -67.63 75.14 -43.85
CA ASP A 431 -66.42 74.77 -44.58
C ASP A 431 -65.86 73.40 -44.18
N LEU A 432 -65.10 72.81 -45.11
CA LEU A 432 -64.13 71.78 -44.78
C LEU A 432 -62.78 72.46 -44.56
N THR A 433 -62.26 72.37 -43.35
CA THR A 433 -60.96 72.92 -42.99
C THR A 433 -59.93 71.81 -42.88
N ILE A 434 -58.93 71.82 -43.76
CA ILE A 434 -57.76 70.95 -43.60
C ILE A 434 -56.78 71.65 -42.66
N LEU A 435 -56.60 71.08 -41.47
CA LEU A 435 -55.72 71.62 -40.46
C LEU A 435 -54.25 71.43 -40.87
N ASN A 436 -53.45 72.48 -40.73
CA ASN A 436 -52.01 72.42 -41.02
C ASN A 436 -51.29 71.34 -40.19
N GLY A 437 -51.67 71.17 -38.92
CA GLY A 437 -51.10 70.15 -38.05
C GLY A 437 -49.56 70.17 -38.04
N SER A 438 -48.93 69.02 -38.35
CA SER A 438 -47.47 68.85 -38.39
C SER A 438 -46.84 68.97 -39.80
N SER A 439 -47.64 69.22 -40.86
CA SER A 439 -47.17 69.23 -42.25
C SER A 439 -47.73 70.44 -42.99
N LYS A 440 -46.88 71.15 -43.75
CA LYS A 440 -47.32 72.29 -44.56
C LYS A 440 -48.41 71.88 -45.56
N ILE A 441 -49.23 72.85 -45.96
CA ILE A 441 -50.21 72.69 -47.04
C ILE A 441 -49.86 73.75 -48.08
N GLN A 442 -49.59 73.32 -49.32
CA GLN A 442 -49.17 74.21 -50.42
C GLN A 442 -47.94 75.06 -50.08
N GLY A 443 -46.98 74.50 -49.33
CA GLY A 443 -45.78 75.21 -48.86
C GLY A 443 -46.01 76.19 -47.70
N ALA A 444 -47.25 76.35 -47.23
CA ALA A 444 -47.62 77.27 -46.16
C ALA A 444 -47.89 76.57 -44.82
N SER A 445 -47.62 77.28 -43.72
CA SER A 445 -47.96 76.89 -42.34
C SER A 445 -49.30 77.52 -41.93
N ALA A 446 -50.33 77.29 -42.74
CA ALA A 446 -51.71 77.75 -42.53
C ALA A 446 -52.70 76.61 -42.85
N ASN A 447 -53.90 76.69 -42.28
CA ASN A 447 -55.00 75.79 -42.64
C ASN A 447 -55.45 76.06 -44.08
N LEU A 448 -56.06 75.05 -44.70
CA LEU A 448 -56.72 75.19 -46.00
C LEU A 448 -58.23 75.06 -45.80
N ASP A 449 -58.93 76.18 -45.87
CA ASP A 449 -60.38 76.25 -45.81
C ASP A 449 -60.95 76.08 -47.23
N VAL A 450 -61.91 75.18 -47.36
CA VAL A 450 -62.57 74.88 -48.63
C VAL A 450 -64.06 75.17 -48.48
N ALA A 451 -64.49 76.28 -49.08
CA ALA A 451 -65.86 76.79 -49.01
C ALA A 451 -66.60 76.76 -50.37
N THR A 452 -66.06 76.05 -51.36
CA THR A 452 -66.70 75.92 -52.68
C THR A 452 -67.67 74.76 -52.66
N GLU A 453 -68.93 75.02 -53.01
CA GLU A 453 -69.97 73.99 -53.17
C GLU A 453 -69.52 72.90 -54.17
N ARG A 454 -69.74 71.63 -53.82
CA ARG A 454 -69.36 70.46 -54.65
C ARG A 454 -67.85 70.34 -54.93
N ALA A 455 -67.01 70.98 -54.13
CA ALA A 455 -65.56 70.82 -54.26
C ALA A 455 -65.16 69.35 -54.16
N ALA A 456 -64.36 68.89 -55.12
CA ALA A 456 -63.71 67.59 -55.09
C ALA A 456 -62.23 67.80 -55.41
N PHE A 457 -61.35 67.41 -54.49
CA PHE A 457 -59.92 67.63 -54.65
C PHE A 457 -59.11 66.50 -54.05
N ALA A 458 -57.87 66.40 -54.52
CA ALA A 458 -56.89 65.46 -54.02
C ALA A 458 -55.64 66.20 -53.57
N ILE A 459 -55.03 65.71 -52.50
CA ILE A 459 -53.73 66.16 -52.02
C ILE A 459 -52.72 65.03 -52.07
N VAL A 460 -51.47 65.34 -52.41
CA VAL A 460 -50.32 64.44 -52.34
C VAL A 460 -49.24 65.04 -51.45
N TYR A 461 -48.64 64.23 -50.58
CA TYR A 461 -47.48 64.67 -49.83
C TYR A 461 -46.22 64.61 -50.69
N CYS A 462 -45.50 65.73 -50.79
CA CYS A 462 -44.28 65.83 -51.61
C CYS A 462 -43.01 65.68 -50.76
N ASN A 463 -42.82 66.54 -49.76
CA ASN A 463 -41.70 66.55 -48.82
C ASN A 463 -41.98 67.54 -47.68
N SER A 464 -41.08 67.65 -46.70
CA SER A 464 -41.27 68.55 -45.55
C SER A 464 -41.30 70.05 -45.90
N THR A 465 -40.73 70.44 -47.04
CA THR A 465 -40.67 71.86 -47.46
C THR A 465 -42.00 72.31 -48.06
N GLN A 466 -42.57 71.52 -48.95
CA GLN A 466 -43.82 71.80 -49.66
C GLN A 466 -45.05 71.27 -48.91
N GLY A 467 -44.87 70.19 -48.14
CA GLY A 467 -45.93 69.47 -47.48
C GLY A 467 -46.91 68.82 -48.46
N TRP A 468 -48.20 68.94 -48.18
CA TRP A 468 -49.30 68.44 -49.00
C TRP A 468 -49.66 69.42 -50.12
N LEU A 469 -49.63 68.96 -51.37
CA LEU A 469 -49.92 69.74 -52.57
C LEU A 469 -51.23 69.25 -53.21
N LEU A 470 -52.06 70.18 -53.70
CA LEU A 470 -53.23 69.81 -54.51
C LEU A 470 -52.76 69.21 -55.84
N THR A 471 -53.32 68.06 -56.20
CA THR A 471 -53.02 67.37 -57.47
C THR A 471 -54.17 67.43 -58.47
N GLU A 472 -55.39 67.62 -57.98
CA GLU A 472 -56.62 67.69 -58.77
C GLU A 472 -57.47 68.81 -58.15
N LYS A 473 -58.09 69.65 -59.00
CA LYS A 473 -58.92 70.79 -58.60
C LYS A 473 -60.28 70.72 -59.29
#